data_AF-A0A0B8N0Z7-F1
#
_entry.id   AF-A0A0B8N0Z7-F1
#
_cell.length_a   1.000
_cell.length_b   1.000
_cell.length_c   1.000
_cell.angle_alpha   90.00
_cell.angle_beta   90.00
_cell.angle_gamma   90.00
#
_symmetry.space_group_name_H-M   'P 1'
#
loop_
_entity.id
_entity.type
_entity.pdbx_description
1 polymer ?
#
loop_
_entity_poly.entity_id
_entity_poly.type
_entity_poly.pdbx_seq_one_letter_code
_entity_poly.pdbx_strand_id
1 'polypeptide(L)'
;MSPARQGHARTSYAMQSRSTGIPASTLWRRANNKPSIAEKAANQQYLTPPEEQALVEYVLRLADNGYPLPVKFLRSLAQTIVRQRSSIFQITNPDLDVRPPGKNWPQGFYRRHPQLKARRLRAIDWKRDGSQIEDKVRHWFVVIGRELADPAVRPENV
;
A
#
# COMPACT_ATOMS: atom_id res chain seq x y z
N MET A 1 4.34 -58.43 -7.89
CA MET A 1 5.43 -57.77 -8.65
C MET A 1 5.32 -56.27 -8.40
N SER A 2 6.11 -55.73 -7.47
CA SER A 2 6.14 -54.29 -7.14
C SER A 2 7.12 -53.58 -8.07
N PRO A 3 6.85 -52.35 -8.55
CA PRO A 3 7.78 -51.67 -9.43
C PRO A 3 8.98 -51.17 -8.64
N ALA A 4 10.16 -51.41 -9.18
CA ALA A 4 11.44 -51.03 -8.62
C ALA A 4 11.53 -49.50 -8.45
N ARG A 5 11.88 -49.05 -7.23
CA ARG A 5 12.32 -47.68 -7.00
C ARG A 5 13.58 -47.44 -7.83
N GLN A 6 13.48 -46.65 -8.88
CA GLN A 6 14.64 -46.15 -9.62
C GLN A 6 15.48 -45.32 -8.65
N GLY A 7 16.64 -45.83 -8.27
CA GLY A 7 17.62 -45.09 -7.51
C GLY A 7 18.21 -44.02 -8.41
N HIS A 8 17.73 -42.78 -8.30
CA HIS A 8 18.45 -41.65 -8.85
C HIS A 8 19.85 -41.65 -8.24
N ALA A 9 20.89 -41.69 -9.09
CA ALA A 9 22.26 -41.47 -8.68
C ALA A 9 22.27 -40.26 -7.73
N ARG A 10 22.91 -40.40 -6.56
CA ARG A 10 23.05 -39.29 -5.60
C ARG A 10 23.93 -38.22 -6.23
N THR A 11 23.33 -37.37 -7.07
CA THR A 11 24.02 -36.27 -7.73
C THR A 11 24.39 -35.28 -6.64
N SER A 12 25.65 -35.29 -6.22
CA SER A 12 26.17 -34.33 -5.25
C SER A 12 25.90 -32.90 -5.75
N TYR A 13 25.55 -31.99 -4.84
CA TYR A 13 25.34 -30.57 -5.15
C TYR A 13 26.54 -29.96 -5.88
N ALA A 14 27.76 -30.50 -5.69
CA ALA A 14 28.95 -30.11 -6.42
C ALA A 14 28.89 -30.45 -7.92
N MET A 15 28.34 -31.61 -8.29
CA MET A 15 28.16 -31.99 -9.70
C MET A 15 27.08 -31.14 -10.37
N GLN A 16 25.96 -30.93 -9.68
CA GLN A 16 24.90 -30.05 -10.17
C GLN A 16 25.37 -28.60 -10.31
N SER A 17 26.23 -28.15 -9.39
CA SER A 17 26.83 -26.81 -9.46
C SER A 17 27.70 -26.64 -10.69
N ARG A 18 28.51 -27.65 -11.04
CA ARG A 18 29.35 -27.64 -12.24
C ARG A 18 28.55 -27.66 -13.54
N SER A 19 27.43 -28.40 -13.58
CA SER A 19 26.60 -28.46 -14.79
C SER A 19 25.70 -27.25 -14.99
N THR A 20 25.25 -26.61 -13.90
CA THR A 20 24.29 -25.47 -13.96
C THR A 20 24.94 -24.10 -13.77
N GLY A 21 26.20 -24.05 -13.31
CA GLY A 21 26.89 -22.82 -12.91
C GLY A 21 26.34 -22.19 -11.62
N ILE A 22 25.32 -22.79 -10.99
CA ILE A 22 24.74 -22.30 -9.74
C ILE A 22 25.58 -22.81 -8.57
N PRO A 23 26.00 -21.98 -7.61
CA PRO A 23 26.76 -22.44 -6.45
C PRO A 23 26.06 -23.58 -5.70
N ALA A 24 26.82 -24.61 -5.32
CA ALA A 24 26.31 -25.77 -4.58
C ALA A 24 25.54 -25.38 -3.29
N SER A 25 25.94 -24.29 -2.63
CA SER A 25 25.26 -23.73 -1.46
C SER A 25 23.84 -23.24 -1.77
N THR A 26 23.63 -22.63 -2.94
CA THR A 26 22.31 -22.19 -3.41
C THR A 26 21.41 -23.38 -3.71
N LEU A 27 21.94 -24.42 -4.37
CA LEU A 27 21.20 -25.65 -4.64
C LEU A 27 20.79 -26.36 -3.35
N TRP A 28 21.70 -26.46 -2.38
CA TRP A 28 21.40 -27.00 -1.05
C TRP A 28 20.32 -26.18 -0.34
N ARG A 29 20.39 -24.84 -0.35
CA ARG A 29 19.35 -23.98 0.27
C ARG A 29 17.99 -24.23 -0.36
N ARG A 30 17.89 -24.35 -1.69
CA ARG A 30 16.64 -24.65 -2.39
C ARG A 30 16.11 -26.05 -2.06
N ALA A 31 16.97 -27.07 -2.08
CA ALA A 31 16.58 -28.44 -1.73
C ALA A 31 16.09 -28.58 -0.28
N ASN A 32 16.55 -27.70 0.62
CA ASN A 32 16.12 -27.63 2.01
C ASN A 32 14.99 -26.62 2.25
N ASN A 33 14.27 -26.21 1.20
CA ASN A 33 13.14 -25.26 1.26
C ASN A 33 13.45 -23.97 2.02
N LYS A 34 14.71 -23.50 1.98
CA LYS A 34 15.08 -22.25 2.63
C LYS A 34 14.51 -21.09 1.81
N PRO A 35 13.82 -20.13 2.44
CA PRO A 35 13.30 -18.98 1.72
C PRO A 35 14.43 -18.19 1.06
N SER A 36 14.13 -17.67 -0.11
CA SER A 36 14.98 -16.71 -0.81
C SER A 36 15.21 -15.48 0.06
N ILE A 37 16.23 -14.70 -0.29
CA ILE A 37 16.54 -13.45 0.41
C ILE A 37 15.37 -12.47 0.27
N ALA A 38 14.70 -12.45 -0.88
CA ALA A 38 13.54 -11.61 -1.14
C ALA A 38 12.33 -12.00 -0.28
N GLU A 39 11.99 -13.29 -0.22
CA GLU A 39 10.89 -13.80 0.64
C GLU A 39 11.17 -13.54 2.11
N LYS A 40 12.42 -13.76 2.54
CA LYS A 40 12.83 -13.45 3.92
C LYS A 40 12.66 -11.95 4.21
N ALA A 41 13.05 -11.08 3.29
CA ALA A 41 12.88 -9.64 3.43
C ALA A 41 11.41 -9.24 3.50
N ALA A 42 10.54 -9.82 2.66
CA ALA A 42 9.10 -9.59 2.69
C ALA A 42 8.47 -10.03 4.02
N ASN A 43 8.84 -11.21 4.52
CA ASN A 43 8.33 -11.74 5.79
C ASN A 43 8.81 -10.94 7.02
N GLN A 44 9.89 -10.16 6.89
CA GLN A 44 10.39 -9.27 7.94
C GLN A 44 9.80 -7.85 7.86
N GLN A 45 8.94 -7.56 6.87
CA GLN A 45 8.27 -6.27 6.79
C GLN A 45 7.21 -6.12 7.89
N TYR A 46 6.93 -4.86 8.24
CA TYR A 46 5.94 -4.52 9.25
C TYR A 46 4.51 -4.87 8.79
N LEU A 47 4.21 -4.64 7.51
CA LEU A 47 2.99 -5.05 6.84
C LEU A 47 3.25 -6.28 6.00
N THR A 48 2.24 -7.14 5.83
CA THR A 48 2.31 -8.21 4.83
C THR A 48 2.23 -7.61 3.42
N PRO A 49 2.73 -8.29 2.37
CA PRO A 49 2.59 -7.81 1.00
C PRO A 49 1.17 -7.37 0.58
N PRO A 50 0.09 -8.11 0.90
CA PRO A 50 -1.26 -7.66 0.57
C PRO A 50 -1.72 -6.44 1.39
N GLU A 51 -1.35 -6.35 2.66
CA GLU A 51 -1.64 -5.16 3.49
C GLU A 51 -0.92 -3.92 2.98
N GLU A 52 0.35 -4.08 2.59
CA GLU A 52 1.13 -2.98 2.04
C GLU A 52 0.54 -2.50 0.71
N GLN A 53 0.09 -3.42 -0.14
CA GLN A 53 -0.61 -3.10 -1.38
C GLN A 53 -1.95 -2.38 -1.15
N ALA A 54 -2.75 -2.84 -0.19
CA ALA A 54 -4.00 -2.15 0.18
C ALA A 54 -3.76 -0.71 0.66
N LEU A 55 -2.68 -0.49 1.42
CA LEU A 55 -2.29 0.85 1.85
C LEU A 55 -1.87 1.74 0.67
N VAL A 56 -1.16 1.18 -0.33
CA VAL A 56 -0.80 1.90 -1.56
C VAL A 56 -2.04 2.34 -2.32
N GLU A 57 -2.98 1.42 -2.55
CA GLU A 57 -4.24 1.70 -3.24
C GLU A 57 -5.08 2.75 -2.53
N TYR A 58 -5.14 2.68 -1.19
CA TYR A 58 -5.82 3.68 -0.38
C TYR A 58 -5.18 5.07 -0.56
N VAL A 59 -3.85 5.17 -0.53
CA VAL A 59 -3.14 6.44 -0.72
C VAL A 59 -3.34 7.00 -2.13
N LEU A 60 -3.31 6.16 -3.17
CA LEU A 60 -3.57 6.58 -4.55
C LEU A 60 -5.01 7.09 -4.70
N ARG A 61 -5.99 6.34 -4.19
CA ARG A 61 -7.40 6.74 -4.23
C ARG A 61 -7.61 8.09 -3.54
N LEU A 62 -6.99 8.31 -2.37
CA LEU A 62 -7.07 9.60 -1.69
C LEU A 62 -6.47 10.74 -2.53
N ALA A 63 -5.35 10.49 -3.19
CA ALA A 63 -4.73 11.48 -4.08
C ALA A 63 -5.61 11.79 -5.29
N ASP A 64 -6.25 10.79 -5.89
CA ASP A 64 -7.17 10.94 -7.03
C ASP A 64 -8.42 11.73 -6.65
N ASN A 65 -8.89 11.60 -5.41
CA ASN A 65 -9.99 12.39 -4.85
C ASN A 65 -9.58 13.81 -4.40
N GLY A 66 -8.33 14.22 -4.66
CA GLY A 66 -7.84 15.56 -4.32
C GLY A 66 -7.33 15.73 -2.88
N TYR A 67 -7.27 14.66 -2.09
CA TYR A 67 -6.83 14.66 -0.69
C TYR A 67 -5.52 13.87 -0.50
N PRO A 68 -4.38 14.35 -1.00
CA PRO A 68 -3.14 13.59 -0.87
C PRO A 68 -2.72 13.48 0.60
N LEU A 69 -2.43 12.25 1.04
CA LEU A 69 -2.12 11.94 2.42
C LEU A 69 -0.71 12.41 2.82
N PRO A 70 -0.57 13.21 3.89
CA PRO A 70 0.74 13.56 4.42
C PRO A 70 1.52 12.35 4.96
N VAL A 71 2.83 12.29 4.67
CA VAL A 71 3.75 11.20 5.06
C VAL A 71 3.66 10.83 6.55
N LYS A 72 3.42 11.81 7.43
CA LYS A 72 3.31 11.62 8.88
C LYS A 72 2.22 10.63 9.29
N PHE A 73 1.14 10.51 8.50
CA PHE A 73 0.02 9.62 8.78
C PHE A 73 0.27 8.17 8.33
N LEU A 74 1.28 7.91 7.50
CA LEU A 74 1.55 6.54 7.03
C LEU A 74 1.89 5.58 8.17
N ARG A 75 2.62 6.06 9.19
CA ARG A 75 2.99 5.23 10.35
C ARG A 75 1.76 4.84 11.17
N SER A 76 0.84 5.78 11.38
CA SER A 76 -0.41 5.50 12.11
C SER A 76 -1.33 4.58 11.32
N LEU A 77 -1.46 4.77 10.01
CA LEU A 77 -2.26 3.86 9.18
C LEU A 77 -1.71 2.43 9.17
N ALA A 78 -0.39 2.27 9.03
CA ALA A 78 0.25 0.96 9.14
C ALA A 78 0.01 0.33 10.52
N GLN A 79 0.08 1.11 11.60
CA GLN A 79 -0.22 0.64 12.94
C GLN A 79 -1.68 0.17 13.07
N THR A 80 -2.64 0.92 12.51
CA THR A 80 -4.06 0.54 12.48
C THR A 80 -4.27 -0.80 11.77
N ILE A 81 -3.64 -1.00 10.60
CA ILE A 81 -3.74 -2.26 9.86
C ILE A 81 -3.24 -3.43 10.71
N VAL A 82 -2.10 -3.29 11.39
CA VAL A 82 -1.56 -4.35 12.24
C VAL A 82 -2.45 -4.61 13.46
N ARG A 83 -2.99 -3.55 14.09
CA ARG A 83 -3.95 -3.69 15.20
C ARG A 83 -5.20 -4.46 14.77
N GLN A 84 -5.74 -4.15 13.59
CA GLN A 84 -6.90 -4.83 13.04
C GLN A 84 -6.60 -6.30 12.74
N ARG A 85 -5.44 -6.60 12.17
CA ARG A 85 -4.97 -8.00 12.01
C ARG A 85 -4.95 -8.72 13.35
N SER A 86 -4.27 -8.17 14.36
CA SER A 86 -4.17 -8.80 15.69
C SER A 86 -5.53 -9.05 16.34
N SER A 87 -6.48 -8.12 16.16
CA SER A 87 -7.85 -8.26 16.65
C SER A 87 -8.62 -9.36 15.94
N ILE A 88 -8.54 -9.46 14.61
CA ILE A 88 -9.26 -10.46 13.80
C ILE A 88 -8.78 -11.87 14.14
N PHE A 89 -7.46 -12.05 14.30
CA PHE A 89 -6.87 -13.36 14.58
C PHE A 89 -6.92 -13.76 16.07
N GLN A 90 -7.65 -13.01 16.92
CA GLN A 90 -7.76 -13.24 18.37
C GLN A 90 -6.41 -13.60 18.99
N ILE A 91 -5.35 -12.86 18.63
CA ILE A 91 -4.06 -12.99 19.29
C ILE A 91 -4.22 -12.25 20.63
N THR A 92 -4.86 -12.94 21.57
CA THR A 92 -5.14 -12.50 22.94
C THR A 92 -3.83 -12.43 23.70
N ASN A 93 -3.08 -11.36 23.48
CA ASN A 93 -2.02 -10.97 24.38
C ASN A 93 -2.24 -9.49 24.71
N PRO A 94 -2.78 -9.17 25.91
CA PRO A 94 -3.02 -7.79 26.33
C PRO A 94 -1.74 -6.94 26.40
N ASP A 95 -0.57 -7.58 26.32
CA ASP A 95 0.76 -6.96 26.35
C ASP A 95 1.37 -6.71 24.94
N LEU A 96 0.67 -7.12 23.87
CA LEU A 96 1.03 -6.74 22.49
C LEU A 96 0.57 -5.31 22.22
N ASP A 97 1.19 -4.35 22.89
CA ASP A 97 1.12 -2.96 22.46
C ASP A 97 1.73 -2.88 21.06
N VAL A 98 0.87 -2.85 20.04
CA VAL A 98 1.29 -2.76 18.64
C VAL A 98 2.01 -1.44 18.46
N ARG A 99 3.34 -1.51 18.52
CA ARG A 99 4.20 -0.32 18.37
C ARG A 99 4.12 0.19 16.94
N PRO A 100 4.07 1.52 16.75
CA PRO A 100 4.10 2.08 15.40
C PRO A 100 5.42 1.71 14.72
N PRO A 101 5.43 1.57 13.39
CA PRO A 101 6.66 1.27 12.65
C PRO A 101 7.70 2.36 12.89
N GLY A 102 9.00 2.05 12.73
CA GLY A 102 10.09 2.99 12.99
C GLY A 102 10.02 4.28 12.15
N LYS A 103 10.74 5.33 12.57
CA LYS A 103 10.73 6.66 11.93
C LYS A 103 11.06 6.66 10.43
N ASN A 104 11.92 5.75 10.00
CA ASN A 104 12.37 5.62 8.60
C ASN A 104 11.48 4.69 7.76
N TRP A 105 10.48 4.05 8.37
CA TRP A 105 9.61 3.11 7.65
C TRP A 105 8.88 3.75 6.46
N PRO A 106 8.33 4.98 6.55
CA PRO A 106 7.72 5.64 5.40
C PRO A 106 8.69 5.82 4.22
N GLN A 107 9.96 6.15 4.47
CA GLN A 107 10.95 6.27 3.41
C GLN A 107 11.19 4.94 2.71
N GLY A 108 11.26 3.84 3.48
CA GLY A 108 11.35 2.49 2.94
C GLY A 108 10.12 2.12 2.11
N PHE A 109 8.93 2.48 2.57
CA PHE A 109 7.67 2.28 1.85
C PHE A 109 7.66 3.01 0.49
N TYR A 110 8.01 4.30 0.45
CA TYR A 110 8.16 5.02 -0.82
C TYR A 110 9.23 4.42 -1.74
N ARG A 111 10.33 3.90 -1.19
CA ARG A 111 11.37 3.24 -2.00
C ARG A 111 10.87 1.95 -2.66
N ARG A 112 9.94 1.24 -2.01
CA ARG A 112 9.33 0.01 -2.56
C ARG A 112 8.22 0.31 -3.57
N HIS A 113 7.57 1.47 -3.44
CA HIS A 113 6.42 1.86 -4.26
C HIS A 113 6.69 3.16 -5.02
N PRO A 114 7.46 3.13 -6.13
CA PRO A 114 7.82 4.33 -6.90
C PRO A 114 6.62 5.04 -7.55
N GLN A 115 5.46 4.37 -7.66
CA GLN A 115 4.19 4.97 -8.06
C GLN A 115 3.70 6.03 -7.06
N LEU A 116 4.09 5.93 -5.80
CA LEU A 116 3.76 6.92 -4.78
C LEU A 116 4.82 8.03 -4.81
N LYS A 117 4.47 9.19 -5.38
CA LYS A 117 5.31 10.38 -5.33
C LYS A 117 4.86 11.30 -4.20
N ALA A 118 5.74 11.55 -3.24
CA ALA A 118 5.49 12.53 -2.21
C ALA A 118 5.40 13.93 -2.84
N ARG A 119 4.23 14.58 -2.72
CA ARG A 119 4.01 15.95 -3.19
C ARG A 119 3.83 16.88 -2.00
N ARG A 120 4.54 18.00 -2.00
CA ARG A 120 4.28 19.08 -1.04
C ARG A 120 3.03 19.83 -1.50
N LEU A 121 1.98 19.80 -0.70
CA LEU A 121 0.81 20.64 -0.91
C LEU A 121 1.23 22.11 -0.69
N ARG A 122 0.81 22.99 -1.60
CA ARG A 122 0.86 24.43 -1.34
C ARG A 122 -0.30 24.78 -0.42
N ALA A 123 -0.06 25.72 0.51
CA ALA A 123 -1.15 26.30 1.28
C ALA A 123 -2.20 26.86 0.32
N ILE A 124 -3.48 26.67 0.65
CA ILE A 124 -4.57 27.33 -0.05
C ILE A 124 -4.39 28.82 0.18
N ASP A 125 -4.42 29.61 -0.90
CA ASP A 125 -4.39 31.06 -0.81
C ASP A 125 -5.56 31.53 0.07
N TRP A 126 -5.31 32.41 1.04
CA TRP A 126 -6.29 32.84 2.02
C TRP A 126 -7.59 33.39 1.38
N LYS A 127 -7.50 33.95 0.16
CA LYS A 127 -8.66 34.40 -0.64
C LYS A 127 -9.59 33.28 -1.11
N ARG A 128 -9.14 32.03 -1.00
CA ARG A 128 -9.87 30.80 -1.34
C ARG A 128 -10.26 29.99 -0.10
N ASP A 129 -10.08 30.56 1.09
CA ASP A 129 -10.62 29.96 2.31
C ASP A 129 -12.15 29.84 2.22
N GLY A 130 -12.69 28.77 2.79
CA GLY A 130 -14.12 28.43 2.73
C GLY A 130 -15.02 29.49 3.36
N SER A 131 -14.49 30.29 4.30
CA SER A 131 -15.19 31.44 4.87
C SER A 131 -15.54 32.52 3.84
N GLN A 132 -14.78 32.62 2.74
CA GLN A 132 -14.98 33.60 1.65
C GLN A 132 -15.71 33.01 0.44
N ILE A 133 -16.02 31.70 0.45
CA ILE A 133 -16.71 31.02 -0.65
C ILE A 133 -18.21 30.94 -0.43
N GLU A 134 -18.68 30.99 0.82
CA GLU A 134 -20.10 30.89 1.15
C GLU A 134 -20.93 31.95 0.42
N ASP A 135 -20.54 33.23 0.55
CA ASP A 135 -21.24 34.33 -0.11
C ASP A 135 -21.23 34.20 -1.64
N LYS A 136 -20.13 33.68 -2.20
CA LYS A 136 -19.99 33.47 -3.66
C LYS A 136 -20.87 32.32 -4.14
N VAL A 137 -20.94 31.23 -3.39
CA VAL A 137 -21.81 30.08 -3.70
C VAL A 137 -23.27 30.50 -3.58
N ARG A 138 -23.63 31.21 -2.51
CA ARG A 138 -24.99 31.74 -2.32
C ARG A 138 -25.37 32.70 -3.44
N HIS A 139 -24.47 33.62 -3.82
CA HIS A 139 -24.68 34.52 -4.94
C HIS A 139 -24.82 33.77 -6.27
N TRP A 140 -24.02 32.75 -6.53
CA TRP A 140 -24.14 31.92 -7.73
C TRP A 140 -25.51 31.24 -7.83
N PHE A 141 -26.04 30.67 -6.74
CA PHE A 141 -27.39 30.11 -6.73
C PHE A 141 -28.48 31.16 -6.97
N VAL A 142 -28.31 32.38 -6.48
CA VAL A 142 -29.23 33.50 -6.77
C VAL A 142 -29.19 33.88 -8.25
N VAL A 143 -28.01 33.95 -8.86
CA VAL A 143 -27.85 34.27 -10.28
C VAL A 143 -28.43 33.16 -11.14
N ILE A 144 -28.03 31.91 -10.91
CA ILE A 144 -28.50 30.77 -11.69
C ILE A 144 -30.01 30.55 -11.54
N GLY A 145 -30.56 30.79 -10.34
CA GLY A 145 -32.00 30.67 -10.09
C GLY A 145 -32.85 31.67 -10.88
N ARG A 146 -32.30 32.85 -11.24
CA ARG A 146 -32.98 33.82 -12.11
C ARG A 146 -32.98 33.37 -13.56
N GLU A 147 -31.85 32.88 -14.04
CA GLU A 147 -31.73 32.35 -15.42
C GLU A 147 -32.61 31.11 -15.61
N LEU A 148 -32.68 30.24 -14.61
CA LEU A 148 -33.57 29.06 -14.62
C LEU A 148 -35.07 29.40 -14.53
N ALA A 149 -35.42 30.62 -14.11
CA ALA A 149 -36.80 31.11 -14.09
C ALA A 149 -37.21 31.74 -15.43
N ASP A 150 -36.29 31.86 -16.39
CA ASP A 150 -36.61 32.30 -17.75
C ASP A 150 -37.47 31.24 -18.46
N PRO A 151 -38.68 31.57 -18.93
CA PRO A 151 -39.54 30.63 -19.66
C PRO A 151 -38.94 30.11 -20.97
N ALA A 152 -37.86 30.70 -21.47
CA ALA A 152 -37.08 30.17 -22.59
C ALA A 152 -36.22 28.94 -22.20
N VAL A 153 -35.91 28.76 -20.91
CA VAL A 153 -35.14 27.62 -20.39
C VAL A 153 -36.10 26.48 -20.08
N ARG A 154 -36.06 25.44 -20.93
CA ARG A 154 -36.90 24.25 -20.76
C ARG A 154 -36.35 23.33 -19.66
N PRO A 155 -37.20 22.57 -18.94
CA PRO A 155 -36.76 21.64 -17.90
C PRO A 155 -35.80 20.55 -18.39
N GLU A 156 -35.84 20.26 -19.69
CA GLU A 156 -34.99 19.28 -20.39
C GLU A 156 -33.55 19.78 -20.64
N ASN A 157 -33.27 21.07 -20.43
CA ASN A 157 -31.97 21.70 -20.64
C ASN A 157 -31.22 22.03 -19.32
N VAL A 158 -31.76 21.60 -18.19
CA VAL A 158 -31.23 21.80 -16.82
C VAL A 158 -30.76 20.47 -16.27
#